data_AF-A0A3M6R6J7-F1
#
_entry.id   AF-A0A3M6R6J7-F1
#
_cell.length_a   1.000
_cell.length_b   1.000
_cell.length_c   1.000
_cell.angle_alpha   90.00
_cell.angle_beta   90.00
_cell.angle_gamma   90.00
#
_symmetry.space_group_name_H-M   'P 1'
#
loop_
_entity.id
_entity.type
_entity.pdbx_description
1 polymer ?
#
loop_
_entity_poly.entity_id
_entity_poly.type
_entity_poly.pdbx_seq_one_letter_code
_entity_poly.pdbx_strand_id
1 'polypeptide(L)'
;MIQATPATDFKPSDGRSIGIPAWQMNAEIARRIIKRHDTSHPPVIDYEHQTLYKEKNGHPAPAAGWIHGLQWVEGKGLFVLAELTSKAKQMIQAGEYRFFSPVLQYNSKTGEVLKILMGALTNNPAIHGMEMIKVA
;
A
#
# COMPACT_ATOMS: atom_id res chain seq x y z
N MET A 1 -10.70 6.27 1.20
CA MET A 1 -9.93 5.27 0.42
C MET A 1 -8.57 5.83 0.13
N ILE A 2 -7.54 4.98 0.05
CA ILE A 2 -6.16 5.40 -0.24
C ILE A 2 -5.65 4.57 -1.42
N GLN A 3 -5.00 5.19 -2.41
CA GLN A 3 -4.49 4.45 -3.56
C GLN A 3 -3.34 3.53 -3.13
N ALA A 4 -3.41 2.26 -3.52
CA ALA A 4 -2.39 1.25 -3.26
C ALA A 4 -1.51 1.02 -4.48
N THR A 5 -2.08 0.95 -5.68
CA THR A 5 -1.31 0.78 -6.92
C THR A 5 -1.91 1.62 -8.05
N PRO A 6 -1.13 1.97 -9.09
CA PRO A 6 -1.68 2.53 -10.32
C PRO A 6 -2.50 1.49 -11.10
N ALA A 7 -3.20 1.96 -12.14
CA ALA A 7 -3.98 1.11 -13.05
C ALA A 7 -3.17 0.47 -14.20
N THR A 8 -1.85 0.63 -14.18
CA THR A 8 -0.92 0.13 -15.20
C THR A 8 0.19 -0.65 -14.54
N ASP A 9 0.96 -1.40 -15.33
CA ASP A 9 2.22 -1.97 -14.87
C ASP A 9 3.15 -0.88 -14.33
N PHE A 10 3.86 -1.19 -13.24
CA PHE A 10 4.64 -0.20 -12.50
C PHE A 10 5.91 -0.80 -11.91
N LYS A 11 6.84 0.07 -11.53
CA LYS A 11 8.18 -0.30 -11.03
C LYS A 11 8.46 0.43 -9.73
N PRO A 12 9.36 -0.09 -8.90
CA PRO A 12 9.88 0.69 -7.80
C PRO A 12 10.61 1.93 -8.34
N SER A 13 10.43 3.06 -7.67
CA SER A 13 11.07 4.32 -8.00
C SER A 13 12.43 4.51 -7.33
N ASP A 14 12.75 3.71 -6.33
CA ASP A 14 14.01 3.75 -5.58
C ASP A 14 15.18 3.01 -6.27
N GLY A 15 14.96 2.51 -7.48
CA GLY A 15 15.99 1.87 -8.31
C GLY A 15 16.31 0.42 -7.93
N ARG A 16 15.62 -0.18 -6.93
CA ARG A 16 15.85 -1.59 -6.60
C ARG A 16 15.45 -2.50 -7.78
N SER A 17 16.26 -3.52 -8.04
CA SER A 17 15.88 -4.59 -8.98
C SER A 17 14.87 -5.53 -8.33
N ILE A 18 13.84 -5.94 -9.08
CA ILE A 18 12.78 -6.85 -8.62
C ILE A 18 12.78 -8.20 -9.35
N GLY A 19 13.79 -8.45 -10.20
CA GLY A 19 13.94 -9.71 -10.95
C GLY A 19 12.96 -9.91 -12.10
N ILE A 20 12.05 -8.95 -12.32
CA ILE A 20 11.05 -8.92 -13.38
C ILE A 20 10.94 -7.50 -13.95
N PRO A 21 10.43 -7.32 -15.19
CA PRO A 21 10.42 -6.00 -15.83
C PRO A 21 9.58 -4.95 -15.11
N ALA A 22 8.42 -5.34 -14.57
CA ALA A 22 7.47 -4.49 -13.84
C ALA A 22 6.47 -5.35 -13.05
N TRP A 23 5.98 -4.83 -11.92
CA TRP A 23 4.79 -5.39 -11.28
C TRP A 23 3.59 -5.15 -12.18
N GLN A 24 2.74 -6.16 -12.33
CA GLN A 24 1.57 -6.11 -13.19
C GLN A 24 0.31 -5.84 -12.40
N MET A 25 -0.49 -4.88 -12.89
CA MET A 25 -1.78 -4.55 -12.31
C MET A 25 -2.77 -4.10 -13.37
N ASN A 26 -3.98 -4.64 -13.30
CA ASN A 26 -5.13 -4.26 -14.10
C ASN A 26 -6.43 -4.68 -13.38
N ALA A 27 -7.58 -4.37 -13.96
CA ALA A 27 -8.88 -4.69 -13.38
C ALA A 27 -9.08 -6.19 -13.10
N GLU A 28 -8.49 -7.07 -13.91
CA GLU A 28 -8.63 -8.52 -13.75
C GLU A 28 -7.83 -9.04 -12.56
N ILE A 29 -6.58 -8.60 -12.44
CA ILE A 29 -5.71 -8.86 -11.30
C ILE A 29 -6.37 -8.31 -10.02
N ALA A 30 -6.83 -7.05 -10.06
CA ALA A 30 -7.51 -6.41 -8.93
C ALA A 30 -8.72 -7.23 -8.46
N ARG A 31 -9.58 -7.71 -9.38
CA ARG A 31 -10.74 -8.54 -9.03
C ARG A 31 -10.34 -9.82 -8.28
N ARG A 32 -9.23 -10.46 -8.69
CA ARG A 32 -8.70 -11.65 -8.00
C ARG A 32 -8.20 -11.31 -6.60
N ILE A 33 -7.49 -10.20 -6.44
CA ILE A 33 -6.96 -9.75 -5.14
C ILE A 33 -8.12 -9.38 -4.20
N ILE A 34 -9.09 -8.59 -4.68
CA ILE A 34 -10.29 -8.17 -3.92
C ILE A 34 -11.05 -9.39 -3.40
N LYS A 35 -11.30 -10.39 -4.26
CA LYS A 35 -12.02 -11.62 -3.88
C LYS A 35 -11.32 -12.42 -2.78
N ARG A 36 -9.99 -12.34 -2.70
CA ARG A 36 -9.16 -13.08 -1.73
C ARG A 36 -8.80 -12.27 -0.48
N HIS A 37 -9.22 -11.01 -0.42
CA HIS A 37 -8.88 -10.14 0.69
C HIS A 37 -9.61 -10.62 1.96
N ASP A 38 -8.83 -11.07 2.94
CA ASP A 38 -9.34 -11.51 4.22
C ASP A 38 -9.52 -10.31 5.15
N THR A 39 -10.76 -10.07 5.56
CA THR A 39 -11.13 -8.97 6.46
C THR A 39 -11.24 -9.41 7.92
N SER A 40 -11.10 -10.71 8.22
CA SER A 40 -11.10 -11.22 9.59
C SER A 40 -9.85 -10.80 10.37
N HIS A 41 -8.74 -10.61 9.65
CA HIS A 41 -7.48 -10.09 10.16
C HIS A 41 -6.99 -8.96 9.24
N PRO A 42 -7.54 -7.74 9.40
CA PRO A 42 -7.18 -6.60 8.57
C PRO A 42 -5.67 -6.36 8.54
N PRO A 43 -5.04 -6.21 7.37
CA PRO A 43 -3.65 -5.80 7.28
C PRO A 43 -3.40 -4.44 7.93
N VAL A 44 -2.28 -4.32 8.64
CA VAL A 44 -1.89 -3.06 9.29
C VAL A 44 -1.49 -2.00 8.27
N ILE A 45 -1.85 -0.76 8.56
CA ILE A 45 -1.19 0.42 8.01
C ILE A 45 -0.28 0.95 9.10
N ASP A 46 1.02 1.02 8.86
CA ASP A 46 1.99 1.54 9.82
C ASP A 46 2.59 2.88 9.37
N TYR A 47 3.68 3.28 10.02
CA TYR A 47 4.49 4.43 9.63
C TYR A 47 5.85 3.92 9.17
N GLU A 48 6.33 4.39 8.03
CA GLU A 48 7.68 4.12 7.51
C GLU A 48 8.09 2.62 7.48
N HIS A 49 7.12 1.72 7.27
CA HIS A 49 7.32 0.27 7.25
C HIS A 49 7.93 -0.28 8.54
N GLN A 50 7.70 0.38 9.69
CA GLN A 50 8.27 -0.06 10.97
C GLN A 50 7.84 -1.47 11.39
N THR A 51 6.71 -1.98 10.93
CA THR A 51 6.31 -3.38 11.14
C THR A 51 7.35 -4.34 10.56
N LEU A 52 7.99 -3.98 9.44
CA LEU A 52 9.03 -4.79 8.81
C LEU A 52 10.41 -4.58 9.44
N TYR A 53 10.66 -3.42 10.04
CA TYR A 53 11.97 -3.03 10.56
C TYR A 53 12.14 -3.14 12.08
N LYS A 54 11.05 -3.30 12.83
CA LYS A 54 11.05 -3.35 14.31
C LYS A 54 12.06 -4.36 14.85
N GLU A 55 12.09 -5.58 14.33
CA GLU A 55 13.04 -6.61 14.81
C GLU A 55 14.50 -6.26 14.56
N LYS A 56 14.77 -5.38 13.58
CA LYS A 56 16.12 -4.93 13.23
C LYS A 56 16.55 -3.69 14.02
N ASN A 57 15.64 -2.76 14.29
CA ASN A 57 15.98 -1.45 14.87
C ASN A 57 15.45 -1.23 16.31
N GLY A 58 14.55 -2.09 16.80
CA GLY A 58 13.95 -1.99 18.13
C GLY A 58 12.97 -0.83 18.34
N HIS A 59 12.66 -0.05 17.30
CA HIS A 59 11.73 1.07 17.43
C HIS A 59 10.27 0.59 17.47
N PRO A 60 9.37 1.33 18.14
CA PRO A 60 7.95 1.03 18.11
C PRO A 60 7.38 1.01 16.69
N ALA A 61 6.48 0.07 16.41
CA ALA A 61 5.70 0.00 15.18
C ALA A 61 4.20 0.24 15.49
N PRO A 62 3.80 1.48 15.81
CA PRO A 62 2.40 1.78 16.06
C PRO A 62 1.59 1.67 14.77
N ALA A 63 0.37 1.14 14.87
CA ALA A 63 -0.57 1.17 13.76
C ALA A 63 -1.01 2.61 13.48
N ALA A 64 -0.90 3.03 12.22
CA ALA A 64 -1.56 4.21 11.68
C ALA A 64 -3.03 3.91 11.32
N GLY A 65 -3.36 2.64 11.07
CA GLY A 65 -4.69 2.19 10.71
C GLY A 65 -4.74 0.73 10.25
N TRP A 66 -5.83 0.37 9.59
CA TRP A 66 -6.13 -1.00 9.14
C TRP A 66 -6.81 -1.01 7.77
N ILE A 67 -6.54 -2.04 6.97
CA ILE A 67 -7.15 -2.25 5.63
C ILE A 67 -8.34 -3.20 5.76
N HIS A 68 -9.56 -2.70 5.63
CA HIS A 68 -10.81 -3.48 5.75
C HIS A 68 -11.38 -3.94 4.41
N GLY A 69 -10.75 -3.57 3.31
CA GLY A 69 -11.23 -3.90 2.00
C GLY A 69 -10.37 -3.31 0.90
N LEU A 70 -10.66 -3.74 -0.31
CA LEU A 70 -10.00 -3.28 -1.52
C LEU A 70 -11.04 -2.89 -2.55
N GLN A 71 -10.76 -1.84 -3.32
CA GLN A 71 -11.63 -1.36 -4.38
C GLN A 71 -10.82 -1.01 -5.62
N TRP A 72 -11.24 -1.52 -6.78
CA TRP A 72 -10.71 -1.08 -8.07
C TRP A 72 -11.42 0.20 -8.50
N VAL A 73 -10.66 1.18 -8.97
CA VAL A 73 -11.19 2.40 -9.58
C VAL A 73 -10.63 2.50 -10.99
N GLU A 74 -11.51 2.47 -11.98
CA GLU A 74 -11.14 2.43 -13.39
C GLU A 74 -10.25 3.63 -13.78
N GLY A 75 -9.18 3.35 -14.52
CA GLY A 75 -8.17 4.34 -14.90
C GLY A 75 -7.28 4.87 -13.76
N LYS A 76 -7.59 4.57 -12.48
CA LYS A 76 -6.81 5.05 -11.33
C LYS A 76 -6.00 3.95 -10.65
N GLY A 77 -6.60 2.78 -10.44
CA GLY A 77 -5.91 1.60 -9.93
C GLY A 77 -6.60 0.97 -8.71
N LEU A 78 -5.82 0.26 -7.90
CA LEU A 78 -6.33 -0.41 -6.71
C LEU A 78 -6.24 0.52 -5.51
N PHE A 79 -7.31 0.58 -4.72
CA PHE A 79 -7.41 1.37 -3.49
C PHE A 79 -7.67 0.47 -2.29
N VAL A 80 -7.18 0.90 -1.12
CA VAL A 80 -7.52 0.32 0.18
C VAL A 80 -8.67 1.09 0.84
N LEU A 81 -9.60 0.34 1.43
CA LEU A 81 -10.60 0.85 2.37
C LEU A 81 -9.94 0.90 3.75
N ALA A 82 -9.29 2.03 4.03
CA ALA A 82 -8.51 2.24 5.25
C ALA A 82 -9.37 2.78 6.40
N GLU A 83 -9.28 2.16 7.57
CA GLU A 83 -9.64 2.74 8.86
C GLU A 83 -8.38 3.37 9.47
N LEU A 84 -8.28 4.70 9.45
CA LEU A 84 -7.14 5.42 10.02
C LEU A 84 -7.42 5.82 11.48
N THR A 85 -6.38 5.70 12.32
CA THR A 85 -6.39 6.22 13.69
C THR A 85 -6.51 7.75 13.70
N SER A 86 -6.99 8.32 14.81
CA SER A 86 -7.05 9.78 15.00
C SER A 86 -5.67 10.43 14.84
N LYS A 87 -4.62 9.78 15.36
CA LYS A 87 -3.24 10.27 15.23
C LYS A 87 -2.79 10.31 13.77
N ALA A 88 -3.01 9.24 13.01
CA ALA A 88 -2.70 9.23 11.57
C ALA A 88 -3.44 10.32 10.82
N LYS A 89 -4.73 10.53 11.11
CA LYS A 89 -5.53 11.59 10.48
C LYS A 89 -4.95 12.98 10.77
N GLN A 90 -4.59 13.27 12.01
CA GLN A 90 -3.97 14.54 12.40
C GLN A 90 -2.65 14.78 11.66
N MET A 91 -1.77 13.78 11.60
CA MET A 91 -0.48 13.91 10.92
C MET A 91 -0.64 14.12 9.40
N ILE A 92 -1.63 13.48 8.77
CA ILE A 92 -1.96 13.73 7.36
C ILE A 92 -2.49 15.15 7.16
N GLN A 93 -3.40 15.63 8.03
CA GLN A 93 -3.92 17.00 7.98
C GLN A 93 -2.83 18.06 8.19
N ALA A 94 -1.89 17.79 9.08
CA ALA A 94 -0.72 18.63 9.32
C ALA A 94 0.32 18.57 8.19
N GLY A 95 0.17 17.65 7.23
CA GLY A 95 1.09 17.47 6.12
C GLY A 95 2.38 16.73 6.47
N GLU A 96 2.44 16.09 7.65
CA GLU A 96 3.57 15.27 8.11
C GLU A 96 3.68 13.96 7.33
N TYR A 97 2.57 13.43 6.81
CA TYR A 97 2.55 12.26 5.93
C TYR A 97 1.68 12.51 4.71
N ARG A 98 2.23 12.21 3.52
CA ARG A 98 1.56 12.52 2.24
C ARG A 98 1.25 11.32 1.39
N PHE A 99 1.95 10.20 1.56
CA PHE A 99 1.85 9.06 0.65
C PHE A 99 1.65 7.75 1.38
N PHE A 100 1.07 6.80 0.65
CA PHE A 100 0.92 5.41 1.07
C PHE A 100 1.82 4.53 0.23
N SER A 101 2.54 3.63 0.89
CA SER A 101 3.46 2.69 0.26
C SER A 101 3.01 1.27 0.59
N PRO A 102 2.43 0.52 -0.35
CA PRO A 102 1.99 -0.85 -0.08
C PRO A 102 3.16 -1.81 0.01
N VAL A 103 2.98 -2.88 0.77
CA VAL A 103 3.83 -4.08 0.68
C VAL A 103 3.09 -5.11 -0.16
N LEU A 104 3.68 -5.47 -1.30
CA LEU A 104 3.05 -6.33 -2.30
C LEU A 104 3.63 -7.75 -2.23
N GLN A 105 2.75 -8.74 -2.22
CA GLN A 105 3.12 -10.08 -2.67
C GLN A 105 2.86 -10.16 -4.17
N TYR A 106 3.83 -10.68 -4.93
CA TYR A 106 3.72 -10.80 -6.39
C TYR A 106 4.33 -12.10 -6.90
N ASN A 107 3.94 -12.52 -8.10
CA ASN A 107 4.55 -13.65 -8.80
C ASN A 107 5.94 -13.25 -9.31
N SER A 108 6.99 -13.92 -8.85
CA SER A 108 8.37 -13.58 -9.19
C SER A 108 8.79 -13.89 -10.63
N LYS A 109 7.95 -14.58 -11.41
CA LYS A 109 8.20 -14.86 -12.83
C LYS A 109 7.45 -13.88 -13.74
N THR A 110 6.20 -13.55 -13.41
CA THR A 110 5.34 -12.71 -14.26
C THR A 110 5.27 -11.25 -13.82
N GLY A 111 5.44 -10.98 -12.53
CA GLY A 111 5.18 -9.67 -11.93
C GLY A 111 3.74 -9.45 -11.47
N GLU A 112 2.81 -10.40 -11.72
CA GLU A 112 1.41 -10.28 -11.27
C GLU A 112 1.33 -10.04 -9.76
N VAL A 113 0.70 -8.93 -9.36
CA VAL A 113 0.41 -8.67 -7.95
C VAL A 113 -0.63 -9.67 -7.46
N LEU A 114 -0.33 -10.32 -6.33
CA LEU A 114 -1.15 -11.39 -5.76
C LEU A 114 -1.90 -10.95 -4.50
N LYS A 115 -1.30 -10.06 -3.70
CA LYS A 115 -1.86 -9.61 -2.41
C LYS A 115 -1.25 -8.28 -1.94
N ILE A 116 -2.05 -7.49 -1.23
CA ILE A 116 -1.56 -6.41 -0.36
C ILE A 116 -1.34 -7.00 1.04
N LEU A 117 -0.08 -7.03 1.50
CA LEU A 117 0.30 -7.63 2.78
C LEU A 117 0.13 -6.68 3.97
N MET A 118 0.44 -5.40 3.75
CA MET A 118 0.29 -4.26 4.66
C MET A 118 0.60 -2.98 3.86
N GLY A 119 0.65 -1.82 4.50
CA GLY A 119 1.27 -0.63 3.90
C GLY A 119 1.68 0.40 4.92
N ALA A 120 2.38 1.43 4.48
CA ALA A 120 2.93 2.46 5.35
C ALA A 120 2.46 3.85 4.94
N LEU A 121 2.15 4.70 5.92
CA LEU A 121 2.23 6.14 5.76
C LEU A 121 3.71 6.53 5.67
N THR A 122 4.08 7.22 4.60
CA THR A 122 5.47 7.62 4.34
C THR A 122 5.53 8.89 3.50
N ASN A 123 6.69 9.55 3.53
CA ASN A 123 7.02 10.65 2.62
C ASN A 123 7.93 10.22 1.45
N ASN A 124 8.37 8.96 1.44
CA ASN A 124 9.22 8.40 0.39
C ASN A 124 8.66 7.05 -0.11
N PRO A 125 7.49 7.04 -0.79
CA PRO A 125 6.89 5.81 -1.28
C PRO A 125 7.75 5.16 -2.36
N ALA A 126 7.79 3.83 -2.38
CA ALA A 126 8.53 3.08 -3.41
C ALA A 126 7.86 3.15 -4.79
N ILE A 127 6.65 3.70 -4.90
CA ILE A 127 5.91 3.87 -6.15
C ILE A 127 5.67 5.37 -6.34
N HIS A 128 6.22 5.96 -7.40
CA HIS A 128 5.98 7.36 -7.75
C HIS A 128 4.68 7.55 -8.55
N GLY A 129 4.13 8.77 -8.51
CA GLY A 129 2.90 9.13 -9.22
C GLY A 129 1.60 8.71 -8.53
N MET A 130 1.70 8.21 -7.29
CA MET A 130 0.56 7.86 -6.45
C MET A 130 -0.17 9.12 -5.95
N GLU A 131 -1.50 9.03 -5.78
CA GLU A 131 -2.31 10.09 -5.21
C GLU A 131 -1.85 10.40 -3.77
N MET A 132 -1.78 11.69 -3.43
CA MET A 132 -1.59 12.09 -2.04
C MET A 132 -2.76 11.59 -1.17
N ILE A 133 -2.44 11.15 0.04
CA ILE A 133 -3.46 10.72 0.99
C ILE A 133 -4.30 11.93 1.39
N LYS A 134 -5.62 11.73 1.39
CA LYS A 134 -6.59 12.69 1.90
C LYS A 134 -7.38 12.03 3.01
N VAL A 135 -7.59 12.75 4.09
CA VAL A 135 -8.56 12.35 5.12
C VAL A 135 -9.84 13.14 4.91
N ALA A 136 -10.97 12.43 5.01
CA ALA A 136 -12.29 13.04 5.10
C ALA A 136 -12.56 13.47 6.55
#